data_AF-A0AAV5ZWY6-F1
#
_entry.id   AF-A0AAV5ZWY6-F1
#
_cell.length_a   1.000
_cell.length_b   1.000
_cell.length_c   1.000
_cell.angle_alpha   90.00
_cell.angle_beta   90.00
_cell.angle_gamma   90.00
#
_symmetry.space_group_name_H-M   'P 1'
#
loop_
_entity.id
_entity.type
_entity.pdbx_description
1 polymer ?
#
loop_
_entity_poly.entity_id
_entity_poly.type
_entity_poly.pdbx_seq_one_letter_code
_entity_poly.pdbx_strand_id
1 'polypeptide(L)'
;MKRAAWLMAGAVPAFWGAYTWGSHLLTVACVWRGPRDRRGVALTFDDGPDPECTPRVLDVLDREGVRGAFFMIGRRAEQAPGVARRIAEAGHDLGNHTWSHPSLWRCGPDRTEREIRDGHAAITQAAGAPPRFFRPPWGKTNLAMFGALRRLETPCVFWTLQPESRRPVDPAEQARRGAARARPGTIYDLHDADGVPGAGKRLVESLPALIADLRRQGYALVPLRDLL
;
A
#
# COMPACT_ATOMS: atom_id res chain seq x y z
N MET A 1 -43.15 -13.78 -18.47
CA MET A 1 -41.85 -14.27 -17.93
C MET A 1 -40.59 -13.81 -18.68
N LYS A 2 -40.63 -12.88 -19.66
CA LYS A 2 -39.44 -12.44 -20.43
C LYS A 2 -38.88 -11.05 -20.06
N ARG A 3 -39.55 -10.27 -19.21
CA ARG A 3 -39.11 -8.90 -18.81
C ARG A 3 -38.09 -8.87 -17.67
N ALA A 4 -38.00 -9.92 -16.85
CA ALA A 4 -37.04 -9.98 -15.73
C ALA A 4 -35.60 -10.30 -16.16
N ALA A 5 -35.40 -10.90 -17.34
CA ALA A 5 -34.08 -11.31 -17.83
C ALA A 5 -33.22 -10.13 -18.33
N TRP A 6 -33.84 -9.05 -18.84
CA TRP A 6 -33.11 -7.87 -19.34
C TRP A 6 -32.62 -6.94 -18.22
N LEU A 7 -33.31 -6.89 -17.08
CA LEU A 7 -32.90 -6.07 -15.93
C LEU A 7 -31.65 -6.63 -15.23
N MET A 8 -31.45 -7.94 -15.26
CA MET A 8 -30.25 -8.59 -14.70
C MET A 8 -29.02 -8.42 -15.60
N ALA A 9 -29.19 -8.34 -16.92
CA ALA A 9 -28.09 -8.20 -17.88
C ALA A 9 -27.44 -6.80 -17.86
N GLY A 10 -28.19 -5.74 -17.52
CA GLY A 10 -27.66 -4.38 -17.36
C GLY A 10 -27.08 -4.06 -15.98
N ALA A 11 -27.50 -4.80 -14.94
CA ALA A 11 -27.07 -4.56 -13.56
C ALA A 11 -25.62 -4.99 -13.29
N VAL A 12 -25.15 -6.08 -13.93
CA VAL A 12 -23.78 -6.58 -13.74
C VAL A 12 -22.72 -5.64 -14.35
N PRO A 13 -22.87 -5.12 -15.58
CA PRO A 13 -21.96 -4.10 -16.13
C PRO A 13 -21.99 -2.78 -15.35
N ALA A 14 -23.18 -2.32 -14.90
CA ALA A 14 -23.31 -1.10 -14.11
C ALA A 14 -22.66 -1.22 -12.72
N PHE A 15 -22.83 -2.36 -12.05
CA PHE A 15 -22.16 -2.66 -10.79
C PHE A 15 -20.64 -2.74 -10.96
N TRP A 16 -20.15 -3.39 -12.02
CA TRP A 16 -18.72 -3.43 -12.34
C TRP A 16 -18.18 -2.04 -12.67
N GLY A 17 -18.91 -1.22 -13.43
CA GLY A 17 -18.56 0.18 -13.71
C GLY A 17 -18.48 1.02 -12.44
N ALA A 18 -19.46 0.92 -11.54
CA ALA A 18 -19.43 1.61 -10.25
C ALA A 18 -18.29 1.11 -9.33
N TYR A 19 -18.06 -0.21 -9.28
CA TYR A 19 -16.97 -0.81 -8.50
C TYR A 19 -15.58 -0.43 -9.02
N THR A 20 -15.42 -0.38 -10.34
CA THR A 20 -14.12 -0.06 -10.96
C THR A 20 -13.87 1.43 -11.03
N TRP A 21 -14.81 2.24 -11.53
CA TRP A 21 -14.62 3.69 -11.69
C TRP A 21 -15.10 4.47 -10.47
N GLY A 22 -16.28 4.15 -9.94
CA GLY A 22 -16.89 4.88 -8.83
C GLY A 22 -16.03 4.91 -7.55
N SER A 23 -15.32 3.81 -7.27
CA SER A 23 -14.38 3.74 -6.14
C SER A 23 -13.14 4.65 -6.30
N HIS A 24 -12.84 5.12 -7.51
CA HIS A 24 -11.73 6.05 -7.79
C HIS A 24 -12.21 7.48 -8.02
N LEU A 25 -13.49 7.72 -8.35
CA LEU A 25 -14.05 9.08 -8.47
C LEU A 25 -13.90 9.90 -7.19
N LEU A 26 -13.84 9.23 -6.04
CA LEU A 26 -13.69 9.86 -4.74
C LEU A 26 -12.23 10.18 -4.38
N THR A 27 -11.25 9.75 -5.19
CA THR A 27 -9.82 9.82 -4.83
C THR A 27 -9.15 11.15 -5.15
N VAL A 28 -9.92 12.22 -5.42
CA VAL A 28 -9.39 13.55 -5.74
C VAL A 28 -8.56 14.13 -4.60
N ALA A 29 -8.93 13.82 -3.35
CA ALA A 29 -8.20 14.23 -2.16
C ALA A 29 -7.07 13.26 -1.76
N CYS A 30 -6.83 12.21 -2.56
CA CYS A 30 -5.79 11.22 -2.29
C CYS A 30 -4.50 11.56 -3.03
N VAL A 31 -3.36 11.22 -2.43
CA VAL A 31 -2.04 11.41 -3.02
C VAL A 31 -1.68 10.19 -3.87
N TRP A 32 -1.48 10.37 -5.17
CA TRP A 32 -1.12 9.28 -6.10
C TRP A 32 0.36 9.26 -6.49
N ARG A 33 1.03 10.40 -6.34
CA ARG A 33 2.43 10.63 -6.70
C ARG A 33 2.98 11.86 -5.98
N GLY A 34 4.29 11.90 -5.82
CA GLY A 34 5.01 13.10 -5.38
C GLY A 34 5.24 14.12 -6.51
N PRO A 35 5.97 15.21 -6.20
CA PRO A 35 6.40 16.23 -7.16
C PRO A 35 7.26 15.64 -8.29
N ARG A 36 7.22 16.29 -9.47
CA ARG A 36 7.96 15.85 -10.67
C ARG A 36 9.20 16.69 -10.99
N ASP A 37 9.42 17.74 -10.22
CA ASP A 37 10.56 18.66 -10.32
C ASP A 37 11.83 18.09 -9.67
N ARG A 38 11.69 17.05 -8.83
CA ARG A 38 12.81 16.32 -8.21
C ARG A 38 12.78 14.86 -8.60
N ARG A 39 13.94 14.26 -8.89
CA ARG A 39 14.09 12.83 -9.18
C ARG A 39 14.01 11.96 -7.91
N GLY A 40 13.00 12.20 -7.07
CA GLY A 40 12.72 11.39 -5.87
C GLY A 40 11.69 10.30 -6.17
N VAL A 41 11.86 9.14 -5.54
CA VAL A 41 10.86 8.05 -5.49
C VAL A 41 10.76 7.50 -4.07
N ALA A 42 9.59 6.97 -3.70
CA ALA A 42 9.36 6.34 -2.40
C ALA A 42 8.99 4.87 -2.58
N LEU A 43 9.62 4.00 -1.78
CA LEU A 43 9.26 2.59 -1.69
C LEU A 43 8.21 2.42 -0.60
N THR A 44 7.07 1.81 -0.93
CA THR A 44 6.02 1.52 0.05
C THR A 44 5.62 0.06 -0.01
N PHE A 45 5.27 -0.50 1.14
CA PHE A 45 5.06 -1.93 1.36
C PHE A 45 3.69 -2.16 1.99
N ASP A 46 2.85 -2.95 1.35
CA ASP A 46 1.49 -3.29 1.79
C ASP A 46 1.42 -4.74 2.31
N ASP A 47 0.36 -5.01 3.07
CA ASP A 47 -0.07 -6.30 3.60
C ASP A 47 0.74 -6.88 4.78
N GLY A 48 1.87 -6.29 5.16
CA GLY A 48 2.63 -6.67 6.36
C GLY A 48 1.98 -6.27 7.70
N PRO A 49 2.68 -6.48 8.83
CA PRO A 49 3.95 -7.17 8.92
C PRO A 49 3.77 -8.70 8.81
N ASP A 50 4.55 -9.33 7.93
CA ASP A 50 4.73 -10.78 7.88
C ASP A 50 5.94 -11.16 8.75
N PRO A 51 5.87 -12.21 9.59
CA PRO A 51 6.96 -12.56 10.51
C PRO A 51 8.22 -13.08 9.80
N GLU A 52 8.14 -13.51 8.54
CA GLU A 52 9.29 -14.03 7.78
C GLU A 52 9.81 -13.01 6.77
N CYS A 53 8.92 -12.46 5.93
CA CYS A 53 9.29 -11.63 4.80
C CYS A 53 9.61 -10.19 5.20
N THR A 54 8.80 -9.56 6.05
CA THR A 54 9.02 -8.17 6.47
C THR A 54 10.39 -7.96 7.14
N PRO A 55 10.87 -8.81 8.08
CA PRO A 55 12.22 -8.69 8.62
C PRO A 55 13.32 -8.74 7.56
N ARG A 56 13.17 -9.55 6.51
CA ARG A 56 14.15 -9.68 5.42
C ARG A 56 14.12 -8.46 4.50
N VAL A 57 12.95 -7.87 4.27
CA VAL A 57 12.82 -6.58 3.58
C VAL A 57 13.53 -5.49 4.39
N LEU A 58 13.32 -5.43 5.71
CA LEU A 58 14.02 -4.49 6.59
C LEU A 58 15.55 -4.64 6.52
N ASP A 59 16.05 -5.88 6.49
CA ASP A 59 17.50 -6.15 6.34
C ASP A 59 18.06 -5.60 5.02
N VAL A 60 17.32 -5.76 3.92
CA VAL A 60 17.72 -5.20 2.62
C VAL A 60 17.72 -3.68 2.66
N LEU A 61 16.65 -3.07 3.18
CA LEU A 61 16.54 -1.62 3.29
C LEU A 61 17.66 -1.00 4.14
N ASP A 62 18.01 -1.64 5.25
CA ASP A 62 19.09 -1.20 6.14
C ASP A 62 20.46 -1.27 5.44
N ARG A 63 20.78 -2.42 4.80
CA ARG A 63 22.02 -2.59 4.02
C ARG A 63 22.15 -1.58 2.89
N GLU A 64 21.03 -1.25 2.26
CA GLU A 64 20.99 -0.29 1.17
C GLU A 64 20.92 1.17 1.66
N GLY A 65 20.75 1.43 2.96
CA GLY A 65 20.57 2.78 3.50
C GLY A 65 19.31 3.47 2.99
N VAL A 66 18.23 2.72 2.77
CA VAL A 66 16.94 3.23 2.25
C VAL A 66 15.88 3.13 3.35
N ARG A 67 15.01 4.14 3.43
CA ARG A 67 13.80 4.07 4.27
C ARG A 67 12.57 3.99 3.36
N GLY A 68 11.65 3.06 3.66
CA GLY A 68 10.33 3.00 3.02
C GLY A 68 9.17 3.32 3.96
N ALA A 69 7.94 3.16 3.45
CA ALA A 69 6.69 3.25 4.20
C ALA A 69 5.98 1.91 4.25
N PHE A 70 5.54 1.45 5.42
CA PHE A 70 4.88 0.17 5.60
C PHE A 70 3.41 0.38 5.97
N PHE A 71 2.51 0.12 5.02
CA PHE A 71 1.06 0.11 5.21
C PHE A 71 0.63 -1.23 5.79
N MET A 72 0.57 -1.28 7.12
CA MET A 72 0.34 -2.52 7.86
C MET A 72 -1.14 -2.82 8.02
N ILE A 73 -1.49 -4.10 7.98
CA ILE A 73 -2.79 -4.60 8.41
C ILE A 73 -2.79 -4.69 9.93
N GLY A 74 -3.76 -4.05 10.60
CA GLY A 74 -3.82 -3.97 12.06
C GLY A 74 -3.75 -5.33 12.76
N ARG A 75 -4.53 -6.31 12.28
CA ARG A 75 -4.51 -7.68 12.82
C ARG A 75 -3.14 -8.36 12.71
N ARG A 76 -2.36 -8.06 11.67
CA ARG A 76 -1.00 -8.60 11.51
C ARG A 76 -0.01 -7.90 12.44
N ALA A 77 -0.17 -6.60 12.65
CA ALA A 77 0.61 -5.86 13.63
C ALA A 77 0.41 -6.41 15.06
N GLU A 78 -0.82 -6.81 15.42
CA GLU A 78 -1.11 -7.49 16.68
C GLU A 78 -0.44 -8.88 16.78
N GLN A 79 -0.35 -9.61 15.66
CA GLN A 79 0.25 -10.93 15.60
C GLN A 79 1.78 -10.90 15.62
N ALA A 80 2.39 -9.84 15.06
CA ALA A 80 3.84 -9.66 14.97
C ALA A 80 4.28 -8.29 15.52
N PRO A 81 4.02 -7.98 16.81
CA PRO A 81 4.27 -6.65 17.36
C PRO A 81 5.77 -6.30 17.41
N GLY A 82 6.64 -7.31 17.57
CA GLY A 82 8.09 -7.12 17.48
C GLY A 82 8.55 -6.66 16.10
N VAL A 83 7.90 -7.13 15.03
CA VAL A 83 8.20 -6.69 13.65
C VAL A 83 7.68 -5.28 13.42
N ALA A 84 6.44 -4.98 13.85
CA ALA A 84 5.87 -3.63 13.78
C ALA A 84 6.74 -2.59 14.51
N ARG A 85 7.24 -2.93 15.71
CA ARG A 85 8.16 -2.09 16.46
C ARG A 85 9.50 -1.89 15.75
N ARG A 86 10.06 -2.97 15.19
CA ARG A 86 11.30 -2.90 14.41
C ARG A 86 11.18 -1.95 13.20
N ILE A 87 10.04 -1.96 12.50
CA ILE A 87 9.76 -1.01 11.40
C ILE A 87 9.88 0.43 11.91
N ALA A 88 9.24 0.74 13.04
CA ALA A 88 9.23 2.08 13.63
C ALA A 88 10.62 2.51 14.12
N GLU A 89 11.32 1.64 14.86
CA GLU A 89 12.67 1.89 15.40
C GLU A 89 13.71 2.07 14.29
N ALA A 90 13.55 1.39 13.15
CA ALA A 90 14.35 1.60 11.95
C ALA A 90 14.00 2.90 11.21
N GLY A 91 13.12 3.76 11.73
CA GLY A 91 12.82 5.08 11.15
C GLY A 91 12.05 5.02 9.84
N HIS A 92 11.34 3.92 9.56
CA HIS A 92 10.44 3.83 8.43
C HIS A 92 9.14 4.62 8.67
N ASP A 93 8.42 4.92 7.59
CA ASP A 93 7.09 5.51 7.67
C ASP A 93 6.07 4.42 8.05
N LEU A 94 5.15 4.75 8.96
CA LEU A 94 4.06 3.85 9.37
C LEU A 94 2.78 4.25 8.61
N GLY A 95 2.16 3.25 7.97
CA GLY A 95 0.89 3.40 7.27
C GLY A 95 -0.16 2.43 7.82
N ASN A 96 -1.42 2.85 7.77
CA ASN A 96 -2.57 2.02 8.12
C ASN A 96 -3.21 1.43 6.85
N HIS A 97 -3.34 0.10 6.82
CA HIS A 97 -3.98 -0.65 5.73
C HIS A 97 -5.26 -1.36 6.16
N THR A 98 -6.01 -0.72 7.07
CA THR A 98 -7.18 -1.25 7.80
C THR A 98 -6.85 -2.36 8.78
N TRP A 99 -7.82 -2.74 9.61
CA TRP A 99 -7.64 -3.79 10.61
C TRP A 99 -7.63 -5.21 10.00
N SER A 100 -8.60 -5.54 9.15
CA SER A 100 -8.75 -6.90 8.57
C SER A 100 -8.57 -6.98 7.05
N HIS A 101 -8.19 -5.87 6.40
CA HIS A 101 -8.02 -5.79 4.96
C HIS A 101 -9.30 -6.07 4.15
N PRO A 102 -10.48 -5.48 4.43
CA PRO A 102 -11.68 -5.64 3.60
C PRO A 102 -11.87 -4.52 2.59
N SER A 103 -12.56 -4.82 1.48
CA SER A 103 -12.72 -3.83 0.42
C SER A 103 -13.68 -2.78 0.94
N LEU A 104 -13.21 -1.54 1.14
CA LEU A 104 -14.05 -0.52 1.76
C LEU A 104 -15.26 -0.19 0.88
N TRP A 105 -15.15 -0.34 -0.43
CA TRP A 105 -16.30 -0.22 -1.34
C TRP A 105 -17.43 -1.21 -1.02
N ARG A 106 -17.11 -2.37 -0.44
CA ARG A 106 -18.09 -3.38 0.01
C ARG A 106 -18.50 -3.23 1.47
N CYS A 107 -17.99 -2.21 2.17
CA CYS A 107 -18.28 -1.94 3.56
C CYS A 107 -19.28 -0.79 3.67
N GLY A 108 -20.21 -0.91 4.63
CA GLY A 108 -21.03 0.22 5.07
C GLY A 108 -20.23 1.19 5.97
N PRO A 109 -20.77 2.39 6.24
CA PRO A 109 -20.05 3.45 6.96
C PRO A 109 -19.45 3.01 8.30
N ASP A 110 -20.24 2.36 9.15
CA ASP A 110 -19.79 1.94 10.48
C ASP A 110 -18.66 0.92 10.42
N ARG A 111 -18.72 -0.01 9.46
CA ARG A 111 -17.66 -0.99 9.27
C ARG A 111 -16.39 -0.30 8.77
N THR A 112 -16.50 0.60 7.80
CA THR A 112 -15.33 1.35 7.32
C THR A 112 -14.66 2.14 8.44
N GLU A 113 -15.44 2.84 9.27
CA GLU A 113 -14.89 3.60 10.39
C GLU A 113 -14.18 2.69 11.39
N ARG A 114 -14.79 1.55 11.77
CA ARG A 114 -14.16 0.56 12.65
C ARG A 114 -12.87 0.01 12.06
N GLU A 115 -12.88 -0.44 10.81
CA GLU A 115 -11.70 -1.00 10.14
C GLU A 115 -10.52 -0.03 10.12
N ILE A 116 -10.78 1.26 9.90
CA ILE A 116 -9.74 2.29 9.88
C ILE A 116 -9.26 2.59 11.30
N ARG A 117 -10.19 2.87 12.23
CA ARG A 117 -9.87 3.25 13.62
C ARG A 117 -9.15 2.12 14.35
N ASP A 118 -9.68 0.90 14.29
CA ASP A 118 -9.14 -0.25 15.00
C ASP A 118 -7.78 -0.65 14.41
N GLY A 119 -7.61 -0.52 13.09
CA GLY A 119 -6.31 -0.69 12.43
C GLY A 119 -5.28 0.35 12.88
N HIS A 120 -5.70 1.62 13.00
CA HIS A 120 -4.83 2.70 13.47
C HIS A 120 -4.39 2.45 14.92
N ALA A 121 -5.32 2.07 15.80
CA ALA A 121 -5.03 1.76 17.20
C ALA A 121 -4.11 0.54 17.35
N ALA A 122 -4.39 -0.55 16.65
CA ALA A 122 -3.58 -1.77 16.68
C ALA A 122 -2.12 -1.50 16.27
N ILE A 123 -1.92 -0.74 15.18
CA ILE A 123 -0.58 -0.38 14.72
C ILE A 123 0.10 0.54 15.73
N THR A 124 -0.60 1.55 16.26
CA THR A 124 -0.05 2.46 17.27
C THR A 124 0.45 1.69 18.48
N GLN A 125 -0.34 0.73 18.97
CA GLN A 125 0.02 -0.11 20.12
C GLN A 125 1.21 -1.04 19.81
N ALA A 126 1.21 -1.70 18.66
CA ALA A 126 2.24 -2.64 18.28
C ALA A 126 3.60 -1.95 18.01
N ALA A 127 3.56 -0.89 17.19
CA ALA A 127 4.74 -0.17 16.73
C ALA A 127 5.26 0.87 17.74
N GLY A 128 4.44 1.29 18.70
CA GLY A 128 4.78 2.34 19.67
C GLY A 128 4.68 3.77 19.12
N ALA A 129 4.20 3.93 17.88
CA ALA A 129 3.98 5.22 17.24
C ALA A 129 2.78 5.13 16.27
N PRO A 130 2.01 6.21 16.10
CA PRO A 130 0.84 6.20 15.23
C PRO A 130 1.22 6.16 13.74
N PRO A 131 0.42 5.49 12.90
CA PRO A 131 0.50 5.63 11.44
C PRO A 131 0.37 7.08 11.00
N ARG A 132 1.24 7.53 10.08
CA ARG A 132 1.16 8.86 9.45
C ARG A 132 0.31 8.87 8.19
N PHE A 133 0.15 7.71 7.55
CA PHE A 133 -0.53 7.57 6.27
C PHE A 133 -1.60 6.48 6.35
N PHE A 134 -2.55 6.54 5.42
CA PHE A 134 -3.52 5.50 5.20
C PHE A 134 -3.55 5.09 3.73
N ARG A 135 -3.72 3.79 3.46
CA ARG A 135 -3.98 3.28 2.13
C ARG A 135 -5.17 2.32 2.16
N PRO A 136 -6.18 2.47 1.30
CA PRO A 136 -7.33 1.56 1.27
C PRO A 136 -6.96 0.23 0.58
N PRO A 137 -7.34 -0.93 1.16
CA PRO A 137 -7.21 -2.23 0.52
C PRO A 137 -7.72 -2.25 -0.93
N TRP A 138 -6.93 -2.85 -1.83
CA TRP A 138 -7.19 -2.92 -3.28
C TRP A 138 -7.42 -1.57 -3.98
N GLY A 139 -7.05 -0.44 -3.35
CA GLY A 139 -7.35 0.90 -3.85
C GLY A 139 -8.85 1.23 -3.84
N LYS A 140 -9.68 0.50 -3.09
CA LYS A 140 -11.13 0.66 -3.09
C LYS A 140 -11.59 1.51 -1.92
N THR A 141 -12.11 2.70 -2.23
CA THR A 141 -12.56 3.69 -1.23
C THR A 141 -14.07 3.66 -1.02
N ASN A 142 -14.59 4.45 -0.08
CA ASN A 142 -15.97 4.91 -0.02
C ASN A 142 -16.02 6.28 0.69
N LEU A 143 -17.19 6.92 0.81
CA LEU A 143 -17.30 8.24 1.45
C LEU A 143 -16.98 8.24 2.94
N ALA A 144 -17.35 7.18 3.67
CA ALA A 144 -17.12 7.09 5.12
C ALA A 144 -15.62 7.08 5.47
N MET A 145 -14.78 6.55 4.57
CA MET A 145 -13.33 6.59 4.69
C MET A 145 -12.82 8.02 4.94
N PHE A 146 -13.27 9.01 4.16
CA PHE A 146 -12.79 10.39 4.29
C PHE A 146 -13.17 11.02 5.64
N GLY A 147 -14.35 10.69 6.16
CA GLY A 147 -14.76 11.10 7.51
C GLY A 147 -13.86 10.54 8.59
N ALA A 148 -13.54 9.25 8.51
CA ALA A 148 -12.63 8.59 9.45
C ALA A 148 -11.21 9.17 9.37
N LEU A 149 -10.67 9.36 8.16
CA LEU A 149 -9.34 9.91 7.94
C LEU A 149 -9.21 11.36 8.40
N ARG A 150 -10.26 12.17 8.25
CA ARG A 150 -10.28 13.55 8.77
C ARG A 150 -10.18 13.58 10.30
N ARG A 151 -10.84 12.66 11.02
CA ARG A 151 -10.77 12.58 12.49
C ARG A 151 -9.39 12.11 12.99
N LEU A 152 -8.70 11.30 12.19
CA LEU A 152 -7.35 10.81 12.49
C LEU A 152 -6.24 11.70 11.91
N GLU A 153 -6.60 12.80 11.23
CA GLU A 153 -5.67 13.70 10.52
C GLU A 153 -4.68 12.95 9.61
N THR A 154 -5.12 11.83 9.03
CA THR A 154 -4.27 10.90 8.29
C THR A 154 -4.55 11.01 6.79
N PRO A 155 -3.59 11.50 5.97
CA PRO A 155 -3.77 11.56 4.53
C PRO A 155 -3.86 10.17 3.88
N CYS A 156 -4.67 10.08 2.82
CA CYS A 156 -4.81 8.88 2.01
C CYS A 156 -3.76 8.87 0.89
N VAL A 157 -2.90 7.84 0.86
CA VAL A 157 -1.83 7.69 -0.13
C VAL A 157 -2.06 6.42 -0.96
N PHE A 158 -2.12 6.61 -2.28
CA PHE A 158 -2.17 5.56 -3.30
C PHE A 158 -0.75 5.29 -3.82
N TRP A 159 -0.64 4.82 -5.06
CA TRP A 159 0.62 4.51 -5.71
C TRP A 159 0.60 4.94 -7.17
N THR A 160 1.78 5.22 -7.70
CA THR A 160 1.98 5.50 -9.12
C THR A 160 2.25 4.21 -9.90
N LEU A 161 2.96 3.28 -9.27
CA LEU A 161 3.49 2.09 -9.93
C LEU A 161 3.46 0.90 -8.98
N GLN A 162 2.83 -0.18 -9.42
CA GLN A 162 2.91 -1.49 -8.80
C GLN A 162 3.66 -2.42 -9.77
N PRO A 163 4.90 -2.83 -9.43
CA PRO A 163 5.68 -3.75 -10.26
C PRO A 163 5.12 -5.17 -10.25
N GLU A 164 4.49 -5.59 -9.16
CA GLU A 164 3.89 -6.91 -9.04
C GLU A 164 2.73 -7.06 -10.02
N SER A 165 2.75 -8.14 -10.78
CA SER A 165 1.72 -8.48 -11.74
C SER A 165 0.93 -9.69 -11.25
N ARG A 166 -0.36 -9.78 -11.61
CA ARG A 166 -1.19 -10.99 -11.36
C ARG A 166 -0.58 -12.27 -11.90
N ARG A 167 0.32 -12.15 -12.88
CA ARG A 167 1.16 -13.24 -13.37
C ARG A 167 2.57 -13.03 -12.81
N PRO A 168 2.99 -13.81 -11.81
CA PRO A 168 4.31 -13.65 -11.24
C PRO A 168 5.39 -13.84 -12.30
N VAL A 169 6.43 -13.03 -12.23
CA VAL A 169 7.64 -13.15 -13.07
C VAL A 169 8.84 -13.46 -12.18
N ASP A 170 9.98 -13.70 -12.82
CA ASP A 170 11.27 -13.79 -12.14
C ASP A 170 11.60 -12.49 -11.37
N PRO A 171 12.21 -12.56 -10.17
CA PRO A 171 12.56 -11.38 -9.38
C PRO A 171 13.41 -10.33 -10.13
N ALA A 172 14.38 -10.75 -10.94
CA ALA A 172 15.22 -9.82 -11.69
C ALA A 172 14.41 -9.10 -12.77
N GLU A 173 13.48 -9.81 -13.42
CA GLU A 173 12.56 -9.21 -14.38
C GLU A 173 11.58 -8.24 -13.71
N GLN A 174 11.09 -8.56 -12.50
CA GLN A 174 10.25 -7.65 -11.71
C GLN A 174 10.99 -6.35 -11.38
N ALA A 175 12.24 -6.46 -10.89
CA ALA A 175 13.09 -5.30 -10.60
C ALA A 175 13.31 -4.43 -11.85
N ARG A 176 13.72 -5.04 -12.96
CA ARG A 176 13.96 -4.35 -14.24
C ARG A 176 12.72 -3.61 -14.73
N ARG A 177 11.55 -4.25 -14.69
CA ARG A 177 10.26 -3.63 -15.09
C ARG A 177 9.86 -2.49 -14.14
N GLY A 178 10.09 -2.67 -12.84
CA GLY A 178 9.82 -1.67 -11.82
C GLY A 178 10.66 -0.41 -12.04
N ALA A 179 11.96 -0.58 -12.29
CA ALA A 179 12.88 0.53 -12.52
C ALA A 179 12.64 1.21 -13.88
N ALA A 180 12.40 0.45 -14.95
CA ALA A 180 12.20 1.01 -16.30
C ALA A 180 10.95 1.91 -16.43
N ARG A 181 9.97 1.75 -15.52
CA ARG A 181 8.73 2.54 -15.49
C ARG A 181 8.76 3.68 -14.47
N ALA A 182 9.86 3.83 -13.75
CA ALA A 182 10.04 4.90 -12.76
C ALA A 182 9.92 6.28 -13.41
N ARG A 183 9.31 7.21 -12.68
CA ARG A 183 9.25 8.64 -13.03
C ARG A 183 9.54 9.47 -11.76
N PRO A 184 9.97 10.73 -11.89
CA PRO A 184 10.00 11.66 -10.78
C PRO A 184 8.66 11.66 -10.02
N GLY A 185 8.71 11.50 -8.70
CA GLY A 185 7.52 11.43 -7.85
C GLY A 185 6.87 10.05 -7.76
N THR A 186 7.46 8.99 -8.32
CA THR A 186 6.88 7.64 -8.24
C THR A 186 6.78 7.19 -6.78
N ILE A 187 5.55 6.81 -6.38
CA ILE A 187 5.27 6.04 -5.17
C ILE A 187 5.08 4.58 -5.61
N TYR A 188 5.98 3.70 -5.17
CA TYR A 188 5.93 2.27 -5.44
C TYR A 188 5.00 1.57 -4.46
N ASP A 189 4.05 0.79 -4.97
CA ASP A 189 3.30 -0.20 -4.21
C ASP A 189 3.98 -1.56 -4.37
N LEU A 190 4.52 -2.09 -3.27
CA LEU A 190 5.21 -3.36 -3.16
C LEU A 190 4.55 -4.18 -2.05
N HIS A 191 4.66 -5.50 -2.08
CA HIS A 191 3.98 -6.35 -1.09
C HIS A 191 4.99 -7.18 -0.29
N ASP A 192 5.14 -6.88 1.01
CA ASP A 192 6.05 -7.59 1.93
C ASP A 192 5.40 -8.78 2.63
N ALA A 193 4.13 -9.05 2.32
CA ALA A 193 3.41 -10.24 2.70
C ALA A 193 2.71 -10.90 1.51
N ASP A 194 2.28 -12.15 1.67
CA ASP A 194 1.61 -12.92 0.62
C ASP A 194 0.12 -12.51 0.43
N GLY A 195 -0.14 -11.26 0.05
CA GLY A 195 -1.43 -10.85 -0.53
C GLY A 195 -1.67 -11.47 -1.92
N VAL A 196 -0.58 -11.65 -2.67
CA VAL A 196 -0.47 -12.53 -3.84
C VAL A 196 0.49 -13.67 -3.48
N PRO A 197 0.20 -14.95 -3.80
CA PRO A 197 1.05 -16.06 -3.42
C PRO A 197 2.53 -15.87 -3.83
N GLY A 198 3.42 -15.90 -2.83
CA GLY A 198 4.86 -15.73 -3.01
C GLY A 198 5.29 -14.31 -3.38
N ALA A 199 4.48 -13.30 -3.12
CA ALA A 199 4.85 -11.90 -3.34
C ALA A 199 5.97 -11.48 -2.39
N GLY A 200 5.85 -11.78 -1.09
CA GLY A 200 6.86 -11.37 -0.10
C GLY A 200 8.25 -11.93 -0.40
N LYS A 201 8.33 -13.23 -0.74
CA LYS A 201 9.59 -13.89 -1.10
C LYS A 201 10.23 -13.28 -2.35
N ARG A 202 9.43 -13.07 -3.38
CA ARG A 202 9.87 -12.46 -4.65
C ARG A 202 10.28 -11.00 -4.47
N LEU A 203 9.61 -10.27 -3.58
CA LEU A 203 10.01 -8.92 -3.22
C LEU A 203 11.39 -8.94 -2.56
N VAL A 204 11.63 -9.80 -1.57
CA VAL A 204 12.94 -9.92 -0.91
C VAL A 204 14.07 -10.15 -1.93
N GLU A 205 13.82 -10.98 -2.95
CA GLU A 205 14.79 -11.29 -4.01
C GLU A 205 14.96 -10.15 -5.04
N SER A 206 13.88 -9.42 -5.37
CA SER A 206 13.91 -8.36 -6.39
C SER A 206 14.32 -6.99 -5.85
N LEU A 207 14.12 -6.73 -4.56
CA LEU A 207 14.30 -5.41 -3.96
C LEU A 207 15.74 -4.85 -4.09
N PRO A 208 16.82 -5.62 -3.87
CA PRO A 208 18.19 -5.11 -4.06
C PRO A 208 18.44 -4.63 -5.49
N ALA A 209 18.03 -5.44 -6.48
CA ALA A 209 18.18 -5.09 -7.90
C ALA A 209 17.33 -3.87 -8.26
N LEU A 210 16.10 -3.76 -7.74
CA LEU A 210 15.25 -2.59 -7.97
C LEU A 210 15.91 -1.31 -7.44
N ILE A 211 16.43 -1.33 -6.21
CA ILE A 211 17.12 -0.18 -5.59
C ILE A 211 18.35 0.20 -6.41
N ALA A 212 19.18 -0.79 -6.78
CA ALA A 212 20.38 -0.55 -7.58
C ALA A 212 20.04 0.07 -8.94
N ASP A 213 19.01 -0.43 -9.62
CA ASP A 213 18.57 0.04 -10.93
C ASP A 213 18.03 1.48 -10.85
N LEU A 214 17.25 1.80 -9.82
CA LEU A 214 16.75 3.16 -9.57
C LEU A 214 17.89 4.15 -9.35
N ARG A 215 18.88 3.77 -8.53
CA ARG A 215 20.08 4.59 -8.30
C ARG A 215 20.88 4.80 -9.58
N ARG A 216 21.10 3.76 -10.39
CA ARG A 216 21.78 3.88 -11.70
C ARG A 216 21.06 4.82 -12.67
N GLN A 217 19.74 4.94 -12.54
CA GLN A 217 18.92 5.88 -13.31
C GLN A 217 18.86 7.31 -12.71
N GLY A 218 19.58 7.56 -11.61
CA GLY A 218 19.67 8.86 -10.95
C GLY A 218 18.46 9.22 -10.09
N TYR A 219 17.69 8.23 -9.62
CA TYR A 219 16.63 8.47 -8.64
C TYR A 219 17.15 8.44 -7.21
N ALA A 220 16.75 9.43 -6.42
CA ALA A 220 16.89 9.42 -4.97
C ALA A 220 15.73 8.60 -4.37
N LEU A 221 16.06 7.58 -3.57
CA LEU A 221 15.08 6.84 -2.78
C LEU A 221 14.92 7.56 -1.44
N VAL A 222 13.76 8.21 -1.26
CA VAL A 222 13.49 9.07 -0.10
C VAL A 222 12.34 8.50 0.72
N PRO A 223 12.29 8.76 2.05
CA PRO A 223 11.12 8.47 2.87
C PRO A 223 9.84 9.06 2.24
N LEU A 224 8.70 8.41 2.43
CA LEU A 224 7.44 8.88 1.86
C LEU A 224 7.08 10.27 2.42
N ARG A 225 7.31 10.50 3.71
CA ARG A 225 7.15 11.81 4.36
C ARG A 225 7.97 12.95 3.73
N ASP A 226 9.07 12.64 3.06
CA ASP A 226 9.96 13.64 2.44
C ASP A 226 9.67 13.81 0.95
N LEU A 227 9.02 12.81 0.34
CA LEU A 227 8.56 12.88 -1.04
C LEU A 227 7.32 13.77 -1.19
N LEU A 228 6.45 13.78 -0.18
CA LEU A 228 5.15 14.48 -0.19
C LEU A 228 5.26 15.88 0.41
#